data_AF-A0A2W6VR63-F1
#
_entry.id   AF-A0A2W6VR63-F1
#
_cell.length_a   1.000
_cell.length_b   1.000
_cell.length_c   1.000
_cell.angle_alpha   90.00
_cell.angle_beta   90.00
_cell.angle_gamma   90.00
#
_symmetry.space_group_name_H-M   'P 1'
#
loop_
_entity.id
_entity.type
_entity.pdbx_description
1 polymer ?
#
loop_
_entity_poly.entity_id
_entity_poly.type
_entity_poly.pdbx_seq_one_letter_code
_entity_poly.pdbx_strand_id
1 'polypeptide(L)'
;MRALLFVLLVGLAAGNVAWAAPDGAAADSSPQTRIEQASRAVAAVKRAVNDADAPETLKTLAERATQAQREAEASVAALQPELTQLDARIEQLGPAPEGGEESGIARQRKLLDQQRSQIDADIKRGKLLAEEAKQANEAIEKMRAQQFGEQMGRKVASPLSPALWREFGAHVPDDLARFRSLYRQAHDALLKAARKQGWGMPLLGASLALLMLFPLRIWLRHLGRRYAASERAPDGRLRRTGLAVWLLLVGTLLPGLAATVLVASL
;
A
#
# COMPACT_ATOMS: atom_id res chain seq x y z
N MET A 1 28.98 -49.28 -10.02
CA MET A 1 28.08 -48.22 -10.53
C MET A 1 28.20 -47.04 -9.57
N ARG A 2 29.17 -46.10 -9.55
CA ARG A 2 30.04 -45.44 -10.54
C ARG A 2 29.27 -44.87 -11.72
N ALA A 3 29.30 -43.53 -11.84
CA ALA A 3 28.65 -42.64 -12.80
C ALA A 3 27.20 -42.21 -12.46
N LEU A 4 27.07 -41.19 -11.59
CA LEU A 4 26.04 -40.13 -11.65
C LEU A 4 26.27 -39.03 -10.59
N LEU A 5 27.54 -38.78 -10.27
CA LEU A 5 28.06 -37.58 -9.61
C LEU A 5 28.80 -36.81 -10.71
N PHE A 6 28.57 -35.49 -10.83
CA PHE A 6 29.07 -34.53 -11.84
C PHE A 6 28.11 -34.14 -12.96
N VAL A 7 27.08 -33.34 -12.63
CA VAL A 7 26.58 -32.30 -13.57
C VAL A 7 26.17 -31.00 -12.86
N LEU A 8 25.86 -30.98 -11.56
CA LEU A 8 25.33 -29.76 -10.92
C LEU A 8 26.39 -28.92 -10.18
N LEU A 9 27.51 -28.57 -10.82
CA LEU A 9 28.55 -27.75 -10.18
C LEU A 9 29.37 -26.91 -11.17
N VAL A 10 28.73 -26.24 -12.13
CA VAL A 10 29.34 -25.11 -12.86
C VAL A 10 28.23 -24.13 -13.22
N GLY A 11 28.19 -22.97 -12.56
CA GLY A 11 27.23 -21.93 -12.90
C GLY A 11 26.96 -20.88 -11.83
N LEU A 12 27.90 -20.58 -10.93
CA LEU A 12 27.77 -19.47 -9.99
C LEU A 12 29.09 -18.69 -9.85
N ALA A 13 29.63 -18.27 -11.00
CA ALA A 13 30.76 -17.35 -11.07
C ALA A 13 30.65 -16.52 -12.34
N ALA A 14 29.72 -15.57 -12.36
CA ALA A 14 29.66 -14.53 -13.38
C ALA A 14 29.11 -13.25 -12.75
N GLY A 15 30.02 -12.31 -12.51
CA GLY A 15 29.77 -10.87 -12.50
C GLY A 15 28.69 -10.34 -11.56
N ASN A 16 29.10 -9.91 -10.37
CA ASN A 16 28.48 -8.74 -9.77
C ASN A 16 28.82 -7.53 -10.65
N VAL A 17 28.06 -7.32 -11.72
CA VAL A 17 27.99 -6.01 -12.36
C VAL A 17 27.17 -5.16 -11.41
N ALA A 18 27.88 -4.39 -10.57
CA ALA A 18 27.28 -3.27 -9.89
C ALA A 18 26.65 -2.38 -10.97
N TRP A 19 25.32 -2.36 -10.99
CA TRP A 19 24.56 -1.41 -11.78
C TRP A 19 24.84 -0.04 -11.17
N ALA A 20 25.85 0.64 -11.68
CA ALA A 20 26.03 2.06 -11.45
C ALA A 20 24.79 2.74 -12.03
N ALA A 21 23.95 3.29 -11.13
CA ALA A 21 22.93 4.22 -11.52
C ALA A 21 23.59 5.37 -12.31
N PRO A 22 22.96 5.89 -13.37
CA PRO A 22 23.48 7.07 -14.06
C PRO A 22 23.26 8.30 -13.18
N ASP A 23 24.11 8.48 -12.17
CA ASP A 23 24.35 9.76 -11.51
C ASP A 23 25.15 10.64 -12.47
N GLY A 24 24.46 11.33 -13.39
CA GLY A 24 25.16 12.10 -14.42
C GLY A 24 24.41 13.24 -15.10
N ALA A 25 23.16 13.54 -14.70
CA ALA A 25 22.41 14.63 -15.35
C ALA A 25 21.82 15.68 -14.37
N ALA A 26 21.83 15.42 -13.06
CA ALA A 26 21.25 16.34 -12.07
C ALA A 26 22.29 17.17 -11.29
N ALA A 27 23.58 16.82 -11.36
CA ALA A 27 24.62 17.40 -10.51
C ALA A 27 25.06 18.83 -10.89
N ASP A 28 24.78 19.29 -12.12
CA ASP A 28 25.31 20.57 -12.63
C ASP A 28 24.29 21.72 -12.68
N SER A 29 23.08 21.50 -12.16
CA SER A 29 22.02 22.53 -12.15
C SER A 29 22.06 23.34 -10.84
N SER A 30 22.25 24.66 -10.95
CA SER A 30 22.24 25.55 -9.78
C SER A 30 20.93 25.38 -8.99
N PRO A 31 20.92 25.53 -7.66
CA PRO A 31 19.68 25.44 -6.86
C PRO A 31 18.55 26.35 -7.40
N GLN A 32 18.91 27.51 -7.97
CA GLN A 32 17.97 28.42 -8.61
C GLN A 32 17.30 27.82 -9.84
N THR A 33 18.06 27.17 -10.73
CA THR A 33 17.49 26.50 -11.91
C THR A 33 16.56 25.35 -11.52
N ARG A 34 16.87 24.63 -10.43
CA ARG A 34 15.98 23.60 -9.87
C ARG A 34 14.68 24.18 -9.31
N ILE A 35 14.73 25.31 -8.61
CA ILE A 35 13.52 26.04 -8.15
C ILE A 35 12.67 26.47 -9.35
N GLU A 36 13.28 26.97 -10.42
CA GLU A 36 12.56 27.32 -11.64
C GLU A 36 11.89 26.12 -12.31
N GLN A 37 12.61 25.00 -12.46
CA GLN A 37 12.08 23.76 -13.03
C GLN A 37 10.91 23.22 -12.20
N ALA A 38 11.08 23.14 -10.88
CA ALA A 38 10.02 22.75 -9.97
C ALA A 38 8.81 23.70 -10.06
N SER A 39 9.03 25.01 -10.23
CA SER A 39 7.93 25.98 -10.39
C SER A 39 7.12 25.74 -11.66
N ARG A 40 7.78 25.41 -12.78
CA ARG A 40 7.11 25.06 -14.03
C ARG A 40 6.36 23.74 -13.90
N ALA A 41 6.93 22.76 -13.20
CA ALA A 41 6.28 21.48 -12.94
C ALA A 41 5.00 21.65 -12.10
N VAL A 42 5.05 22.41 -11.00
CA VAL A 42 3.87 22.70 -10.16
C VAL A 42 2.81 23.46 -10.95
N ALA A 43 3.20 24.46 -11.76
CA ALA A 43 2.25 25.18 -12.62
C ALA A 43 1.59 24.27 -13.66
N ALA A 44 2.36 23.35 -14.27
CA ALA A 44 1.83 22.38 -15.21
C ALA A 44 0.87 21.39 -14.52
N VAL A 45 1.20 20.93 -13.31
CA VAL A 45 0.31 20.10 -12.50
C VAL A 45 -0.98 20.84 -12.19
N LYS A 46 -0.90 22.07 -11.66
CA LYS A 46 -2.10 22.87 -11.32
C LYS A 46 -3.04 23.08 -12.51
N ARG A 47 -2.51 23.28 -13.73
CA ARG A 47 -3.34 23.38 -14.94
C ARG A 47 -3.96 22.04 -15.30
N ALA A 48 -3.14 20.99 -15.38
CA ALA A 48 -3.59 19.67 -15.82
C ALA A 48 -4.60 19.04 -14.84
N VAL A 49 -4.53 19.35 -13.55
CA VAL A 49 -5.50 18.88 -12.55
C VAL A 49 -6.93 19.36 -12.86
N ASN A 50 -7.10 20.54 -13.45
CA ASN A 50 -8.41 21.05 -13.83
C ASN A 50 -9.00 20.33 -15.05
N ASP A 51 -8.15 19.75 -15.91
CA ASP A 51 -8.54 19.11 -17.17
C ASP A 51 -8.48 17.57 -17.10
N ALA A 52 -7.98 17.00 -16.01
CA ALA A 52 -7.68 15.58 -15.88
C ALA A 52 -8.87 14.78 -15.32
N ASP A 53 -9.63 14.14 -16.22
CA ASP A 53 -10.69 13.20 -15.85
C ASP A 53 -10.19 11.75 -15.65
N ALA A 54 -9.05 11.38 -16.23
CA ALA A 54 -8.56 10.01 -16.20
C ALA A 54 -7.76 9.67 -14.93
N PRO A 55 -8.03 8.56 -14.22
CA PRO A 55 -7.31 8.17 -13.00
C PRO A 55 -5.79 8.02 -13.18
N GLU A 56 -5.37 7.47 -14.33
CA GLU A 56 -3.94 7.29 -14.66
C GLU A 56 -3.22 8.64 -14.82
N THR A 57 -3.90 9.65 -15.37
CA THR A 57 -3.34 11.00 -15.46
C THR A 57 -3.16 11.64 -14.08
N LEU A 58 -4.11 11.44 -13.16
CA LEU A 58 -4.01 11.94 -11.78
C LEU A 58 -2.82 11.32 -11.03
N LYS A 59 -2.54 10.04 -11.23
CA LYS A 59 -1.36 9.38 -10.63
C LYS A 59 -0.05 10.00 -11.13
N THR A 60 0.11 10.16 -12.44
CA THR A 60 1.31 10.80 -13.00
C THR A 60 1.46 12.26 -12.54
N LEU A 61 0.35 13.00 -12.41
CA LEU A 61 0.37 14.36 -11.89
C LEU A 61 0.81 14.41 -10.42
N ALA A 62 0.38 13.45 -9.60
CA ALA A 62 0.80 13.33 -8.20
C ALA A 62 2.30 13.02 -8.05
N GLU A 63 2.81 12.10 -8.87
CA GLU A 63 4.24 11.79 -8.92
C GLU A 63 5.07 13.02 -9.29
N ARG A 64 4.63 13.79 -10.30
CA ARG A 64 5.27 15.05 -10.68
C ARG A 64 5.20 16.12 -9.58
N ALA A 65 4.07 16.28 -8.91
CA ALA A 65 3.93 17.20 -7.79
C ALA A 65 4.88 16.84 -6.64
N THR A 66 4.94 15.55 -6.30
CA THR A 66 5.83 15.05 -5.24
C THR A 66 7.30 15.23 -5.62
N GLN A 67 7.66 15.01 -6.89
CA GLN A 67 9.02 15.25 -7.36
C GLN A 67 9.39 16.74 -7.28
N ALA A 68 8.52 17.64 -7.74
CA ALA A 68 8.74 19.08 -7.67
C ALA A 68 8.86 19.57 -6.22
N GLN A 69 8.06 19.01 -5.30
CA GLN A 69 8.19 19.28 -3.87
C GLN A 69 9.60 18.93 -3.35
N ARG A 70 10.08 17.70 -3.63
CA ARG A 70 11.40 17.23 -3.21
C ARG A 70 12.52 18.10 -3.78
N GLU A 71 12.42 18.49 -5.04
CA GLU A 71 13.42 19.35 -5.70
C GLU A 71 13.46 20.75 -5.07
N ALA A 72 12.31 21.32 -4.73
CA ALA A 72 12.21 22.60 -4.03
C ALA A 72 12.84 22.52 -2.62
N GLU A 73 12.51 21.49 -1.84
CA GLU A 73 13.07 21.25 -0.51
C GLU A 73 14.59 21.02 -0.56
N ALA A 74 15.07 20.22 -1.51
CA ALA A 74 16.51 19.99 -1.71
C ALA A 74 17.27 21.27 -2.10
N SER A 75 16.64 22.14 -2.90
CA SER A 75 17.23 23.43 -3.30
C SER A 75 17.30 24.40 -2.11
N VAL A 76 16.25 24.44 -1.28
CA VAL A 76 16.26 25.21 -0.03
C VAL A 76 17.36 24.71 0.91
N ALA A 77 17.49 23.40 1.07
CA ALA A 77 18.54 22.79 1.91
C ALA A 77 19.95 23.12 1.40
N ALA A 78 20.15 23.21 0.07
CA ALA A 78 21.42 23.57 -0.54
C ALA A 78 21.77 25.06 -0.38
N LEU A 79 20.78 25.96 -0.42
CA LEU A 79 20.98 27.41 -0.29
C LEU A 79 21.17 27.86 1.16
N GLN A 80 20.65 27.12 2.14
CA GLN A 80 20.75 27.45 3.55
C GLN A 80 22.19 27.66 4.06
N PRO A 81 23.19 26.81 3.76
CA PRO A 81 24.58 27.06 4.17
C PRO A 81 25.20 28.29 3.50
N GLU A 82 24.84 28.60 2.24
CA GLU A 82 25.34 29.79 1.55
C GLU A 82 24.84 31.08 2.22
N LEU A 83 23.57 31.09 2.63
CA LEU A 83 23.00 32.20 3.41
C LEU A 83 23.76 32.40 4.73
N THR A 84 24.00 31.32 5.47
CA THR A 84 24.75 31.36 6.74
C THR A 84 26.18 31.88 6.54
N GLN A 85 26.85 31.51 5.44
CA GLN A 85 28.19 32.02 5.13
C GLN A 85 28.18 33.53 4.81
N LEU A 86 27.17 34.01 4.09
CA LEU A 86 27.01 35.43 3.82
C LEU A 86 26.69 36.23 5.08
N ASP A 87 25.81 35.70 5.95
CA ASP A 87 25.52 36.28 7.26
C ASP A 87 26.81 36.44 8.08
N ALA A 88 27.63 35.39 8.16
CA ALA A 88 28.90 35.44 8.89
C ALA A 88 29.90 36.46 8.29
N ARG A 89 29.95 36.60 6.96
CA ARG A 89 30.82 37.62 6.30
C ARG A 89 30.35 39.04 6.55
N ILE A 90 29.03 39.26 6.58
CA ILE A 90 28.43 40.57 6.88
C ILE A 90 28.67 40.90 8.36
N GLU A 91 28.54 39.92 9.25
CA GLU A 91 28.81 40.10 10.68
C GLU A 91 30.29 40.45 10.94
N GLN A 92 31.24 39.84 10.21
CA GLN A 92 32.66 40.18 10.28
C GLN A 92 32.97 41.63 9.84
N LEU A 93 32.17 42.22 8.96
CA LEU A 93 32.33 43.62 8.55
C LEU A 93 31.80 44.61 9.60
N GLY A 94 30.96 44.15 10.53
CA GLY A 94 30.37 44.97 11.58
C GLY A 94 29.43 46.08 11.07
N PRO A 95 28.76 46.78 12.00
CA PRO A 95 27.90 47.91 11.68
C PRO A 95 28.72 49.10 11.11
N ALA A 96 28.07 49.93 10.30
CA ALA A 96 28.71 51.13 9.76
C ALA A 96 29.16 52.06 10.91
N PRO A 97 30.44 52.51 10.94
CA PRO A 97 30.92 53.39 11.99
C PRO A 97 30.27 54.78 11.92
N GLU A 98 29.95 55.38 13.08
CA GLU A 98 29.27 56.69 13.19
C GLU A 98 30.07 57.86 12.58
N GLY A 99 31.39 57.69 12.40
CA GLY A 99 32.30 58.69 11.82
C GLY A 99 32.39 58.69 10.29
N GLY A 100 31.58 57.87 9.61
CA GLY A 100 31.66 57.65 8.17
C GLY A 100 32.57 56.48 7.81
N GLU A 101 32.20 55.76 6.75
CA GLU A 101 32.85 54.53 6.32
C GLU A 101 33.71 54.76 5.07
N GLU A 102 34.82 54.03 4.96
CA GLU A 102 35.64 54.03 3.75
C GLU A 102 34.83 53.53 2.54
N SER A 103 34.84 54.26 1.44
CA SER A 103 33.99 53.99 0.26
C SER A 103 34.14 52.58 -0.33
N GLY A 104 35.28 51.91 -0.09
CA GLY A 104 35.51 50.52 -0.48
C GLY A 104 34.70 49.53 0.36
N ILE A 105 34.74 49.68 1.68
CA ILE A 105 34.04 48.81 2.65
C ILE A 105 32.53 49.00 2.53
N ALA A 106 32.06 50.24 2.37
CA ALA A 106 30.65 50.55 2.13
C ALA A 106 30.11 49.85 0.86
N ARG A 107 30.90 49.83 -0.22
CA ARG A 107 30.57 49.11 -1.46
C ARG A 107 30.54 47.59 -1.25
N GLN A 108 31.51 47.05 -0.50
CA GLN A 108 31.56 45.62 -0.19
C GLN A 108 30.38 45.16 0.66
N ARG A 109 30.01 45.92 1.71
CA ARG A 109 28.83 45.62 2.53
C ARG A 109 27.56 45.58 1.67
N LYS A 110 27.37 46.60 0.81
CA LYS A 110 26.21 46.67 -0.09
C LYS A 110 26.13 45.48 -1.05
N LEU A 111 27.25 45.03 -1.61
CA LEU A 111 27.28 43.87 -2.52
C LEU A 111 26.91 42.57 -1.78
N LEU A 112 27.43 42.37 -0.56
CA LEU A 112 27.10 41.19 0.24
C LEU A 112 25.64 41.19 0.69
N ASP A 113 25.10 42.33 1.10
CA ASP A 113 23.68 42.48 1.45
C ASP A 113 22.76 42.16 0.26
N GLN A 114 23.14 42.58 -0.95
CA GLN A 114 22.40 42.23 -2.17
C GLN A 114 22.42 40.72 -2.44
N GLN A 115 23.59 40.07 -2.36
CA GLN A 115 23.70 38.63 -2.54
C GLN A 115 22.89 37.85 -1.50
N ARG A 116 22.98 38.27 -0.23
CA ARG A 116 22.21 37.70 0.87
C ARG A 116 20.71 37.81 0.64
N SER A 117 20.24 39.00 0.26
CA SER A 117 18.82 39.24 -0.03
C SER A 117 18.32 38.38 -1.20
N GLN A 118 19.16 38.14 -2.20
CA GLN A 118 18.79 37.27 -3.33
C GLN A 118 18.63 35.82 -2.88
N ILE A 119 19.59 35.28 -2.12
CA ILE A 119 19.53 33.90 -1.62
C ILE A 119 18.37 33.71 -0.64
N ASP A 120 18.11 34.67 0.24
CA ASP A 120 16.94 34.63 1.13
C ASP A 120 15.62 34.64 0.35
N ALA A 121 15.53 35.44 -0.71
CA ALA A 121 14.37 35.44 -1.60
C ALA A 121 14.19 34.09 -2.31
N ASP A 122 15.28 33.48 -2.79
CA ASP A 122 15.26 32.16 -3.43
C ASP A 122 14.82 31.07 -2.44
N ILE A 123 15.32 31.10 -1.20
CA ILE A 123 14.89 30.18 -0.12
C ILE A 123 13.40 30.32 0.17
N LYS A 124 12.91 31.56 0.33
CA LYS A 124 11.48 31.83 0.58
C LYS A 124 10.61 31.31 -0.57
N ARG A 125 11.04 31.54 -1.81
CA ARG A 125 10.38 31.04 -3.01
C ARG A 125 10.36 29.51 -3.04
N GLY A 126 11.47 28.85 -2.73
CA GLY A 126 11.55 27.40 -2.65
C GLY A 126 10.61 26.81 -1.60
N LYS A 127 10.53 27.42 -0.41
CA LYS A 127 9.59 27.01 0.66
C LYS A 127 8.13 27.16 0.25
N LEU A 128 7.77 28.30 -0.35
CA LEU A 128 6.42 28.52 -0.87
C LEU A 128 6.07 27.48 -1.93
N LEU A 129 7.01 27.20 -2.83
CA LEU A 129 6.81 26.23 -3.90
C LEU A 129 6.62 24.80 -3.38
N ALA A 130 7.36 24.40 -2.35
CA ALA A 130 7.18 23.10 -1.71
C ALA A 130 5.77 22.96 -1.10
N GLU A 131 5.28 24.00 -0.44
CA GLU A 131 3.93 24.04 0.12
C GLU A 131 2.86 24.01 -0.98
N GLU A 132 3.05 24.78 -2.06
CA GLU A 132 2.14 24.75 -3.22
C GLU A 132 2.09 23.37 -3.90
N ALA A 133 3.23 22.69 -4.01
CA ALA A 133 3.32 21.34 -4.56
C ALA A 133 2.58 20.33 -3.67
N LYS A 134 2.72 20.45 -2.36
CA LYS A 134 2.00 19.65 -1.37
C LYS A 134 0.48 19.85 -1.48
N GLN A 135 0.02 21.10 -1.52
CA GLN A 135 -1.39 21.42 -1.68
C GLN A 135 -1.96 20.86 -3.00
N ALA A 136 -1.19 20.94 -4.09
CA ALA A 136 -1.59 20.34 -5.36
C ALA A 136 -1.73 18.81 -5.24
N ASN A 137 -0.82 18.14 -4.54
CA ASN A 137 -0.89 16.70 -4.32
C ASN A 137 -2.12 16.30 -3.49
N GLU A 138 -2.40 17.04 -2.41
CA GLU A 138 -3.60 16.84 -1.58
C GLU A 138 -4.90 16.99 -2.39
N ALA A 139 -4.97 18.00 -3.27
CA ALA A 139 -6.11 18.18 -4.17
C ALA A 139 -6.29 16.98 -5.12
N ILE A 140 -5.19 16.45 -5.68
CA ILE A 140 -5.21 15.28 -6.57
C ILE A 140 -5.68 14.03 -5.82
N GLU A 141 -5.20 13.78 -4.60
CA GLU A 141 -5.63 12.63 -3.79
C GLU A 141 -7.12 12.73 -3.45
N LYS A 142 -7.62 13.94 -3.13
CA LYS A 142 -9.03 14.19 -2.90
C LYS A 142 -9.88 13.88 -4.13
N MET A 143 -9.45 14.30 -5.32
CA MET A 143 -10.14 13.97 -6.58
C MET A 143 -10.14 12.47 -6.85
N ARG A 144 -9.01 11.78 -6.64
CA ARG A 144 -8.93 10.32 -6.79
C ARG A 144 -9.89 9.59 -5.84
N ALA A 145 -9.97 10.03 -4.58
CA ALA A 145 -10.92 9.48 -3.61
C ALA A 145 -12.38 9.69 -4.05
N GLN A 146 -12.71 10.85 -4.61
CA GLN A 146 -14.05 11.15 -5.17
C GLN A 146 -14.36 10.26 -6.37
N GLN A 147 -13.46 10.17 -7.35
CA GLN A 147 -13.62 9.30 -8.52
C GLN A 147 -13.77 7.83 -8.13
N PHE A 148 -13.00 7.38 -7.13
CA PHE A 148 -13.14 6.03 -6.59
C PHE A 148 -14.51 5.82 -5.94
N GLY A 149 -15.00 6.78 -5.16
CA GLY A 149 -16.33 6.76 -4.57
C GLY A 149 -17.44 6.69 -5.62
N GLU A 150 -17.35 7.47 -6.70
CA GLU A 150 -18.31 7.43 -7.81
C GLU A 150 -18.27 6.11 -8.57
N GLN A 151 -17.08 5.55 -8.80
CA GLN A 151 -16.92 4.25 -9.46
C GLN A 151 -17.47 3.10 -8.62
N MET A 152 -17.27 3.14 -7.30
CA MET A 152 -17.90 2.18 -6.39
C MET A 152 -19.42 2.36 -6.35
N GLY A 153 -19.93 3.59 -6.31
CA GLY A 153 -21.37 3.87 -6.37
C GLY A 153 -22.06 3.44 -7.66
N ARG A 154 -21.37 3.50 -8.82
CA ARG A 154 -21.92 3.07 -10.12
C ARG A 154 -21.79 1.56 -10.36
N LYS A 155 -20.77 0.88 -9.83
CA LYS A 155 -20.56 -0.57 -10.05
C LYS A 155 -21.25 -1.47 -9.04
N VAL A 156 -21.64 -0.97 -7.87
CA VAL A 156 -22.58 -1.69 -7.02
C VAL A 156 -23.96 -1.36 -7.55
N ALA A 157 -24.43 -2.14 -8.53
CA ALA A 157 -25.83 -2.13 -8.94
C ALA A 157 -26.67 -2.13 -7.65
N SER A 158 -27.57 -1.15 -7.51
CA SER A 158 -28.43 -1.04 -6.34
C SER A 158 -28.95 -2.43 -5.97
N PRO A 159 -28.97 -2.82 -4.69
CA PRO A 159 -29.54 -4.11 -4.28
C PRO A 159 -31.01 -4.26 -4.71
N LEU A 160 -31.67 -3.18 -5.16
CA LEU A 160 -33.00 -3.16 -5.74
C LEU A 160 -33.04 -3.11 -7.29
N SER A 161 -31.92 -3.24 -7.99
CA SER A 161 -31.89 -3.14 -9.46
C SER A 161 -32.47 -4.40 -10.14
N PRO A 162 -33.43 -4.27 -11.08
CA PRO A 162 -34.03 -5.42 -11.77
C PRO A 162 -33.05 -6.25 -12.60
N ALA A 163 -31.99 -5.62 -13.11
CA ALA A 163 -30.96 -6.30 -13.90
C ALA A 163 -30.18 -7.33 -13.07
N LEU A 164 -29.84 -6.98 -11.83
CA LEU A 164 -29.15 -7.86 -10.89
C LEU A 164 -30.01 -9.09 -10.53
N TRP A 165 -31.30 -8.89 -10.27
CA TRP A 165 -32.22 -9.99 -9.99
C TRP A 165 -32.47 -10.88 -11.20
N ARG A 166 -32.41 -10.35 -12.42
CA ARG A 166 -32.53 -11.13 -13.66
C ARG A 166 -31.32 -12.02 -13.89
N GLU A 167 -30.11 -11.52 -13.65
CA GLU A 167 -28.87 -12.31 -13.76
C GLU A 167 -28.79 -13.37 -12.65
N PHE A 168 -29.15 -13.02 -11.41
CA PHE A 168 -29.30 -13.99 -10.34
C PHE A 168 -30.32 -15.08 -10.71
N GLY A 169 -31.50 -14.68 -11.19
CA GLY A 169 -32.56 -15.59 -11.62
C GLY A 169 -32.16 -16.52 -12.77
N ALA A 170 -31.21 -16.15 -13.61
CA ALA A 170 -30.71 -17.00 -14.69
C ALA A 170 -29.91 -18.22 -14.18
N HIS A 171 -29.25 -18.10 -13.04
CA HIS A 171 -28.45 -19.18 -12.44
C HIS A 171 -29.20 -20.00 -11.39
N VAL A 172 -30.32 -19.50 -10.86
CA VAL A 172 -31.16 -20.22 -9.88
C VAL A 172 -31.57 -21.63 -10.34
N PRO A 173 -32.03 -21.87 -11.60
CA PRO A 173 -32.48 -23.20 -12.00
C PRO A 173 -31.40 -24.27 -11.93
N ASP A 174 -30.17 -23.93 -12.37
CA ASP A 174 -29.04 -24.85 -12.36
C ASP A 174 -28.58 -25.16 -10.94
N ASP A 175 -28.53 -24.15 -10.07
CA ASP A 175 -28.19 -24.33 -8.66
C ASP A 175 -29.27 -25.12 -7.92
N LEU A 176 -30.55 -24.90 -8.24
CA LEU A 176 -31.66 -25.67 -7.69
C LEU A 176 -31.64 -27.12 -8.17
N ALA A 177 -31.23 -27.37 -9.41
CA ALA A 177 -31.06 -28.71 -9.95
C ALA A 177 -29.93 -29.47 -9.23
N ARG A 178 -28.82 -28.80 -8.95
CA ARG A 178 -27.69 -29.34 -8.15
C ARG A 178 -28.09 -29.57 -6.70
N PHE A 179 -28.82 -28.64 -6.08
CA PHE A 179 -29.31 -28.80 -4.72
C PHE A 179 -30.30 -29.98 -4.63
N ARG A 180 -31.18 -30.13 -5.62
CA ARG A 180 -32.14 -31.25 -5.67
C ARG A 180 -31.46 -32.60 -5.91
N SER A 181 -30.37 -32.66 -6.66
CA SER A 181 -29.60 -33.90 -6.82
C SER A 181 -28.88 -34.28 -5.53
N LEU A 182 -28.25 -33.32 -4.85
CA LEU A 182 -27.63 -33.52 -3.54
C LEU A 182 -28.64 -33.93 -2.47
N TYR A 183 -29.81 -33.27 -2.43
CA TYR A 183 -30.89 -33.59 -1.50
C TYR A 183 -31.40 -35.03 -1.71
N ARG A 184 -31.62 -35.44 -2.96
CA ARG A 184 -32.04 -36.82 -3.27
C ARG A 184 -30.98 -37.84 -2.86
N GLN A 185 -29.71 -37.58 -3.15
CA GLN A 185 -28.61 -38.46 -2.76
C GLN A 185 -28.51 -38.58 -1.23
N ALA A 186 -28.61 -37.47 -0.50
CA ALA A 186 -28.61 -37.45 0.95
C ALA A 186 -29.81 -38.19 1.54
N HIS A 187 -31.01 -37.95 1.01
CA HIS A 187 -32.23 -38.61 1.44
C HIS A 187 -32.19 -40.13 1.19
N ASP A 188 -31.79 -40.55 0.00
CA ASP A 188 -31.73 -41.97 -0.37
C ASP A 188 -30.65 -42.71 0.42
N ALA A 189 -29.51 -42.06 0.68
CA ALA A 189 -28.47 -42.62 1.52
C ALA A 189 -28.94 -42.72 2.98
N LEU A 190 -29.61 -41.71 3.53
CA LEU A 190 -30.16 -41.76 4.90
C LEU A 190 -31.22 -42.84 5.06
N LEU A 191 -32.13 -43.01 4.10
CA LEU A 191 -33.13 -44.07 4.13
C LEU A 191 -32.51 -45.47 4.01
N LYS A 192 -31.47 -45.63 3.20
CA LYS A 192 -30.71 -46.89 3.10
C LYS A 192 -30.00 -47.21 4.41
N ALA A 193 -29.35 -46.22 5.04
CA ALA A 193 -28.71 -46.34 6.34
C ALA A 193 -29.72 -46.76 7.42
N ALA A 194 -30.84 -46.03 7.50
CA ALA A 194 -31.89 -46.24 8.48
C ALA A 194 -32.56 -47.62 8.36
N ARG A 195 -32.74 -48.13 7.13
CA ARG A 195 -33.28 -49.48 6.91
C ARG A 195 -32.29 -50.60 7.27
N LYS A 196 -30.99 -50.36 7.16
CA LYS A 196 -29.96 -51.38 7.46
C LYS A 196 -29.59 -51.44 8.95
N GLN A 197 -29.50 -50.29 9.62
CA GLN A 197 -28.92 -50.18 10.96
C GLN A 197 -29.84 -49.45 11.97
N GLY A 198 -31.06 -49.07 11.56
CA GLY A 198 -31.95 -48.21 12.34
C GLY A 198 -31.55 -46.73 12.23
N TRP A 199 -32.43 -45.83 12.66
CA TRP A 199 -32.21 -44.38 12.57
C TRP A 199 -31.07 -43.87 13.47
N GLY A 200 -30.64 -44.65 14.46
CA GLY A 200 -29.66 -44.23 15.47
C GLY A 200 -28.30 -43.84 14.89
N MET A 201 -27.69 -44.72 14.09
CA MET A 201 -26.34 -44.52 13.54
C MET A 201 -26.23 -43.34 12.55
N PRO A 202 -27.13 -43.18 11.55
CA PRO A 202 -27.06 -42.02 10.65
C PRO A 202 -27.40 -40.70 11.35
N LEU A 203 -28.29 -40.69 12.34
CA LEU A 203 -28.58 -39.49 13.13
C LEU A 203 -27.39 -39.10 14.03
N LEU A 204 -26.70 -40.08 14.61
CA LEU A 204 -25.48 -39.84 15.40
C LEU A 204 -24.36 -39.28 14.53
N GLY A 205 -24.11 -39.87 13.36
CA GLY A 205 -23.11 -39.38 12.41
C GLY A 205 -23.43 -37.99 11.86
N ALA A 206 -24.69 -37.73 11.50
CA ALA A 206 -25.15 -36.40 11.09
C ALA A 206 -25.02 -35.36 12.21
N SER A 207 -25.40 -35.72 13.44
CA SER A 207 -25.28 -34.83 14.60
C SER A 207 -23.81 -34.55 14.93
N LEU A 208 -22.94 -35.56 14.86
CA LEU A 208 -21.51 -35.43 15.13
C LEU A 208 -20.81 -34.62 14.04
N ALA A 209 -21.16 -34.83 12.77
CA ALA A 209 -20.68 -34.02 11.65
C ALA A 209 -21.12 -32.56 11.78
N LEU A 210 -22.39 -32.31 12.13
CA LEU A 210 -22.91 -30.96 12.34
C LEU A 210 -22.24 -30.26 13.55
N LEU A 211 -22.00 -31.01 14.63
CA LEU A 211 -21.27 -30.55 15.81
C LEU A 211 -19.80 -30.22 15.49
N MET A 212 -19.15 -31.02 14.63
CA MET A 212 -17.79 -30.72 14.16
C MET A 212 -17.73 -29.49 13.26
N LEU A 213 -18.74 -29.29 12.40
CA LEU A 213 -18.70 -28.24 11.38
C LEU A 213 -19.00 -26.84 11.95
N PHE A 214 -19.86 -26.76 12.97
CA PHE A 214 -20.39 -25.49 13.45
C PHE A 214 -19.86 -25.08 14.85
N PRO A 215 -20.26 -25.72 15.98
CA PRO A 215 -19.77 -25.30 17.30
C PRO A 215 -18.29 -25.59 17.50
N LEU A 216 -17.75 -26.74 17.06
CA LEU A 216 -16.34 -27.07 17.26
C LEU A 216 -15.40 -26.10 16.51
N ARG A 217 -15.79 -25.66 15.31
CA ARG A 217 -15.04 -24.66 14.52
C ARG A 217 -15.05 -23.28 15.18
N ILE A 218 -16.19 -22.86 15.73
CA ILE A 218 -16.33 -21.60 16.47
C ILE A 218 -15.52 -21.64 17.77
N TRP A 219 -15.56 -22.78 18.48
CA TRP A 219 -14.86 -22.98 19.75
C TRP A 219 -13.34 -23.06 19.57
N LEU A 220 -12.83 -23.77 18.55
CA LEU A 220 -11.40 -23.79 18.22
C LEU A 220 -10.87 -22.41 17.78
N ARG A 221 -11.67 -21.61 17.06
CA ARG A 221 -11.35 -20.20 16.76
C ARG A 221 -11.32 -19.32 18.02
N HIS A 222 -12.20 -19.60 18.99
CA HIS A 222 -12.20 -18.89 20.27
C HIS A 222 -11.02 -19.30 21.16
N LEU A 223 -10.70 -20.60 21.20
CA LEU A 223 -9.62 -21.15 22.02
C LEU A 223 -8.25 -20.72 21.49
N GLY A 224 -8.06 -20.68 20.16
CA GLY A 224 -6.85 -20.10 19.55
C GLY A 224 -6.64 -18.62 19.93
N ARG A 225 -7.72 -17.84 20.06
CA ARG A 225 -7.65 -16.45 20.52
C ARG A 225 -7.40 -16.32 22.03
N ARG A 226 -7.92 -17.23 22.86
CA ARG A 226 -7.68 -17.26 24.32
C ARG A 226 -6.29 -17.78 24.69
N TYR A 227 -5.78 -18.78 23.98
CA TYR A 227 -4.41 -19.28 24.20
C TYR A 227 -3.36 -18.26 23.78
N ALA A 228 -3.66 -17.43 22.78
CA ALA A 228 -2.87 -16.25 22.45
C ALA A 228 -2.88 -15.17 23.54
N ALA A 229 -3.86 -15.16 24.43
CA ALA A 229 -4.04 -14.15 25.47
C ALA A 229 -3.55 -14.59 26.88
N SER A 230 -3.12 -15.85 27.05
CA SER A 230 -2.68 -16.35 28.36
C SER A 230 -1.17 -16.23 28.53
N GLU A 231 -0.74 -15.64 29.66
CA GLU A 231 0.61 -15.23 30.11
C GLU A 231 1.71 -16.32 30.18
N ARG A 232 1.62 -17.44 29.45
CA ARG A 232 2.58 -18.57 29.55
C ARG A 232 3.27 -18.98 28.24
N ALA A 233 3.36 -18.10 27.25
CA ALA A 233 4.02 -18.39 25.97
C ALA A 233 5.11 -17.34 25.59
N PRO A 234 6.32 -17.76 25.13
CA PRO A 234 7.43 -16.85 24.78
C PRO A 234 7.20 -16.04 23.48
N ASP A 235 7.97 -14.97 23.31
CA ASP A 235 7.67 -13.81 22.45
C ASP A 235 7.83 -13.94 20.91
N GLY A 236 7.11 -13.05 20.20
CA GLY A 236 7.59 -12.43 18.94
C GLY A 236 6.98 -12.88 17.60
N ARG A 237 7.40 -14.02 17.04
CA ARG A 237 7.13 -14.39 15.62
C ARG A 237 6.44 -15.74 15.44
N LEU A 238 6.72 -16.70 16.32
CA LEU A 238 6.10 -18.03 16.32
C LEU A 238 4.61 -18.02 16.66
N ARG A 239 4.15 -16.99 17.41
CA ARG A 239 2.73 -16.80 17.76
C ARG A 239 1.86 -16.55 16.52
N ARG A 240 2.34 -15.74 15.57
CA ARG A 240 1.57 -15.33 14.38
C ARG A 240 1.51 -16.42 13.33
N THR A 241 2.63 -17.09 13.08
CA THR A 241 2.71 -18.19 12.11
C THR A 241 2.06 -19.46 12.65
N GLY A 242 2.24 -19.79 13.94
CA GLY A 242 1.63 -20.95 14.57
C GLY A 242 0.10 -20.88 14.59
N LEU A 243 -0.47 -19.71 14.89
CA LEU A 243 -1.93 -19.51 14.82
C LEU A 243 -2.45 -19.59 13.38
N ALA A 244 -1.75 -19.01 12.41
CA ALA A 244 -2.17 -19.06 11.01
C ALA A 244 -2.15 -20.51 10.48
N VAL A 245 -1.10 -21.28 10.79
CA VAL A 245 -1.00 -22.70 10.43
C VAL A 245 -2.04 -23.53 11.16
N TRP A 246 -2.30 -23.28 12.45
CA TRP A 246 -3.36 -23.95 13.21
C TRP A 246 -4.75 -23.65 12.63
N LEU A 247 -5.06 -22.37 12.34
CA LEU A 247 -6.31 -21.94 11.74
C LEU A 247 -6.51 -22.51 10.33
N LEU A 248 -5.43 -22.61 9.55
CA LEU A 248 -5.44 -23.21 8.23
C LEU A 248 -5.66 -24.73 8.32
N LEU A 249 -4.93 -25.44 9.17
CA LEU A 249 -5.08 -26.88 9.38
C LEU A 249 -6.48 -27.23 9.91
N VAL A 250 -6.95 -26.51 10.93
CA VAL A 250 -8.31 -26.70 11.46
C VAL A 250 -9.35 -26.32 10.41
N GLY A 251 -9.13 -25.26 9.64
CA GLY A 251 -10.03 -24.84 8.57
C GLY A 251 -10.14 -25.83 7.41
N THR A 252 -9.09 -26.65 7.18
CA THR A 252 -8.97 -27.51 6.01
C THR A 252 -9.20 -28.99 6.34
N LEU A 253 -8.69 -29.50 7.47
CA LEU A 253 -8.83 -30.91 7.85
C LEU A 253 -10.19 -31.24 8.49
N LEU A 254 -10.77 -30.35 9.30
CA LEU A 254 -12.06 -30.64 9.96
C LEU A 254 -13.20 -30.91 8.97
N PRO A 255 -13.39 -30.12 7.89
CA PRO A 255 -14.45 -30.39 6.93
C PRO A 255 -14.26 -31.74 6.22
N GLY A 256 -13.02 -32.11 5.93
CA GLY A 256 -12.68 -33.41 5.33
C GLY A 256 -13.01 -34.58 6.27
N LEU A 257 -12.63 -34.47 7.54
CA LEU A 257 -12.92 -35.50 8.55
C LEU A 257 -14.42 -35.58 8.90
N ALA A 258 -15.12 -34.45 8.93
CA ALA A 258 -16.57 -34.44 9.13
C ALA A 258 -17.29 -35.13 7.95
N ALA A 259 -16.80 -34.93 6.72
CA ALA A 259 -17.34 -35.60 5.55
C ALA A 259 -17.10 -37.12 5.59
N THR A 260 -15.92 -37.58 6.01
CA THR A 260 -15.65 -39.03 6.11
C THR A 260 -16.46 -39.71 7.21
N VAL A 261 -16.63 -39.05 8.36
CA VAL A 261 -17.47 -39.56 9.46
C VAL A 261 -18.94 -39.63 9.04
N LEU A 262 -19.43 -38.62 8.32
CA LEU A 262 -20.79 -38.63 7.79
C LEU A 262 -20.99 -39.77 6.79
N VAL A 263 -20.09 -39.92 5.82
CA VAL A 263 -20.17 -41.00 4.81
C VAL A 263 -20.05 -42.38 5.45
N ALA A 264 -19.22 -42.54 6.48
CA ALA A 264 -19.11 -43.80 7.21
C ALA A 264 -20.35 -44.16 8.05
N SER A 265 -21.24 -43.19 8.31
CA SER A 265 -22.47 -43.37 9.09
C SER A 265 -23.74 -43.62 8.26
N LEU A 266 -23.66 -43.45 6.93
CA LEU A 266 -24.76 -43.70 5.99
C LEU A 266 -24.65 -45.07 5.30
#